data_AF-A0A537PMX7-F1
#
_entry.id   AF-A0A537PMX7-F1
#
_cell.length_a   1.000
_cell.length_b   1.000
_cell.length_c   1.000
_cell.angle_alpha   90.00
_cell.angle_beta   90.00
_cell.angle_gamma   90.00
#
_symmetry.space_group_name_H-M   'P 1'
#
loop_
_entity.id
_entity.type
_entity.pdbx_description
1 polymer ?
#
loop_
_entity_poly.entity_id
_entity_poly.type
_entity_poly.pdbx_seq_one_letter_code
_entity_poly.pdbx_strand_id
1 'polypeptide(L)'
;MSRVEALSRPEPAGALARRLSRFEPSMLLWLAMIAVLVFLVASPMVRLVVSSFQEAETGRLTLANYSEAYGNLRQLQALLNSLELGIGVALLAGVFGVPIAWAISRTDMPAKAFVRLMVFGAFITPPYLGAIGWILLAGAEHGIFNVYSMTGLIVVVAVTSFPYVFVFTSSALDLVSSEMEDAANILGAGILRTTFRVTLPLVLPAILGGLIISFLEAIALFGAPALIALPARFHVVSTQLWQFFEYPVRVEEAAAYSIPLLLITILMFWLQRSLVGRKGFAAVTGKGGERRPIRLGAWRWPMLFYALFVGSLSVLLPMLVLLQAAFAKAWGRGFSLDNLTLRNFEYVLFEQTQAQQAILNTFLYAGAAAFAAIGLALAIAYVVSRRLVPGTNVLAFLCMAPFVIPGIVLAIGFYAAYAPPPLALYGTALMMILAFTTRFLPIAYTSAAAGMRSINPEMEEAVRILGGGRLLAIRKVLAPLLKKSLAGAWILVFIPAARELSSAIFLVGPNTRVISVMLFDLSEEGNFEVLAALGAILLVVSVLIAGLGFRVIGRDFMLRRNQ
;
A
#
# COMPACT_ATOMS: atom_id res chain seq x y z
N MET A 1 -1.83 -85.83 20.70
CA MET A 1 -2.68 -84.99 21.56
C MET A 1 -2.34 -83.54 21.30
N SER A 2 -3.10 -82.88 20.42
CA SER A 2 -2.94 -81.50 20.00
C SER A 2 -3.94 -80.61 20.73
N ARG A 3 -3.46 -79.61 21.48
CA ARG A 3 -4.29 -78.48 21.91
C ARG A 3 -3.79 -77.23 21.18
N VAL A 4 -4.60 -76.79 20.23
CA VAL A 4 -4.48 -75.51 19.54
C VAL A 4 -5.17 -74.47 20.43
N GLU A 5 -4.42 -73.53 20.97
CA GLU A 5 -4.98 -72.33 21.61
C GLU A 5 -5.47 -71.37 20.53
N ALA A 6 -6.77 -71.11 20.54
CA ALA A 6 -7.42 -70.10 19.73
C ALA A 6 -7.10 -68.71 20.29
N LEU A 7 -6.25 -67.96 19.59
CA LEU A 7 -6.06 -66.52 19.83
C LEU A 7 -7.31 -65.78 19.32
N SER A 8 -8.11 -65.29 20.25
CA SER A 8 -9.19 -64.35 20.02
C SER A 8 -8.64 -63.04 19.43
N ARG A 9 -9.13 -62.67 18.24
CA ARG A 9 -8.90 -61.34 17.66
C ARG A 9 -9.75 -60.32 18.42
N PRO A 10 -9.19 -59.19 18.89
CA PRO A 10 -10.03 -58.14 19.46
C PRO A 10 -10.84 -57.46 18.34
N GLU A 11 -12.15 -57.29 18.57
CA GLU A 11 -13.06 -56.55 17.70
C GLU A 11 -12.65 -55.07 17.56
N PRO A 12 -12.98 -54.40 16.43
CA PRO A 12 -12.63 -53.01 16.17
C PRO A 12 -13.56 -52.03 16.90
N ALA A 13 -13.64 -52.11 18.23
CA ALA A 13 -14.24 -51.06 19.05
C ALA A 13 -13.29 -49.85 19.08
N GLY A 14 -13.49 -48.88 18.18
CA GLY A 14 -12.82 -47.58 18.27
C GLY A 14 -12.35 -46.92 16.98
N ALA A 15 -12.88 -47.27 15.81
CA ALA A 15 -12.57 -46.53 14.57
C ALA A 15 -13.01 -45.05 14.64
N LEU A 16 -14.13 -44.77 15.32
CA LEU A 16 -14.61 -43.40 15.55
C LEU A 16 -13.80 -42.68 16.66
N ALA A 17 -13.46 -43.40 17.73
CA ALA A 17 -12.66 -42.86 18.85
C ALA A 17 -11.21 -42.53 18.44
N ARG A 18 -10.59 -43.34 17.55
CA ARG A 18 -9.27 -43.05 16.96
C ARG A 18 -9.32 -41.93 15.90
N ARG A 19 -10.47 -41.65 15.29
CA ARG A 19 -10.65 -40.48 14.41
C ARG A 19 -10.79 -39.18 15.21
N LEU A 20 -11.43 -39.23 16.37
CA LEU A 20 -11.57 -38.09 17.29
C LEU A 20 -10.30 -37.83 18.12
N SER A 21 -9.48 -38.85 18.41
CA SER A 21 -8.18 -38.70 19.09
C SER A 21 -7.07 -38.10 18.22
N ARG A 22 -7.37 -37.74 16.96
CA ARG A 22 -6.48 -37.01 16.03
C ARG A 22 -6.81 -35.52 15.92
N PHE A 23 -7.61 -34.96 16.84
CA PHE A 23 -7.71 -33.52 17.00
C PHE A 23 -6.39 -32.97 17.58
N GLU A 24 -5.39 -32.82 16.71
CA GLU A 24 -4.19 -32.11 17.07
C GLU A 24 -4.52 -30.63 17.36
N PRO A 25 -3.94 -30.01 18.40
CA PRO A 25 -4.07 -28.57 18.67
C PRO A 25 -3.73 -27.67 17.47
N SER A 26 -2.95 -28.18 16.52
CA SER A 26 -2.65 -27.55 15.23
C SER A 26 -3.90 -27.29 14.38
N MET A 27 -4.91 -28.16 14.45
CA MET A 27 -6.16 -28.04 13.69
C MET A 27 -7.10 -26.99 14.26
N LEU A 28 -7.13 -26.81 15.59
CA LEU A 28 -7.88 -25.72 16.23
C LEU A 28 -7.26 -24.36 15.91
N LEU A 29 -5.93 -24.26 15.97
CA LEU A 29 -5.21 -23.05 15.57
C LEU A 29 -5.48 -22.70 14.09
N TRP A 30 -5.50 -23.71 13.23
CA TRP A 30 -5.84 -23.56 11.82
C TRP A 30 -7.26 -23.02 11.61
N LEU A 31 -8.26 -23.63 12.25
CA LEU A 31 -9.65 -23.20 12.18
C LEU A 31 -9.81 -21.76 12.68
N ALA A 32 -9.13 -21.41 13.77
CA ALA A 32 -9.14 -20.04 14.29
C ALA A 32 -8.53 -19.04 13.30
N MET A 33 -7.40 -19.37 12.68
CA MET A 33 -6.75 -18.49 11.69
C MET A 33 -7.59 -18.32 10.43
N ILE A 34 -8.22 -19.40 9.95
CA ILE A 34 -9.18 -19.31 8.84
C ILE A 34 -10.37 -18.44 9.23
N ALA A 35 -10.96 -18.66 10.40
CA ALA A 35 -12.09 -17.86 10.87
C ALA A 35 -11.73 -16.36 10.93
N VAL A 36 -10.54 -16.02 11.43
CA VAL A 36 -10.03 -14.64 11.46
C VAL A 36 -9.85 -14.09 10.05
N LEU A 37 -9.27 -14.85 9.11
CA LEU A 37 -9.11 -14.37 7.72
C LEU A 37 -10.44 -14.26 6.97
N VAL A 38 -11.37 -15.18 7.23
CA VAL A 38 -12.72 -15.15 6.67
C VAL A 38 -13.44 -13.91 7.18
N PHE A 39 -13.35 -13.62 8.47
CA PHE A 39 -13.85 -12.38 9.05
C PHE A 39 -13.14 -11.18 8.40
N LEU A 40 -11.83 -11.05 8.52
CA LEU A 40 -11.11 -9.86 8.05
C LEU A 40 -11.19 -9.58 6.54
N VAL A 41 -11.25 -10.62 5.70
CA VAL A 41 -11.08 -10.50 4.24
C VAL A 41 -12.31 -10.95 3.47
N ALA A 42 -12.73 -12.20 3.67
CA ALA A 42 -13.77 -12.80 2.82
C ALA A 42 -15.15 -12.21 3.12
N SER A 43 -15.48 -11.98 4.39
CA SER A 43 -16.78 -11.50 4.83
C SER A 43 -17.09 -10.08 4.32
N PRO A 44 -16.20 -9.08 4.41
CA PRO A 44 -16.38 -7.77 3.80
C PRO A 44 -16.60 -7.82 2.30
N MET A 45 -15.86 -8.68 1.60
CA MET A 45 -15.95 -8.80 0.14
C MET A 45 -17.22 -9.51 -0.30
N VAL A 46 -17.60 -10.59 0.39
CA VAL A 46 -18.88 -11.27 0.14
C VAL A 46 -20.04 -10.33 0.45
N ARG A 47 -19.98 -9.58 1.56
CA ARG A 47 -21.03 -8.61 1.90
C ARG A 47 -21.10 -7.44 0.93
N LEU A 48 -19.98 -6.95 0.42
CA LEU A 48 -19.98 -5.96 -0.66
C LEU A 48 -20.74 -6.50 -1.89
N VAL A 49 -20.40 -7.70 -2.36
CA VAL A 49 -21.07 -8.28 -3.54
C VAL A 49 -22.54 -8.53 -3.25
N VAL A 50 -22.87 -9.14 -2.11
CA VAL A 50 -24.26 -9.43 -1.74
C VAL A 50 -25.08 -8.14 -1.62
N SER A 51 -24.57 -7.11 -0.96
CA SER A 51 -25.28 -5.83 -0.79
C SER A 51 -25.51 -5.13 -2.13
N SER A 52 -24.62 -5.30 -3.12
CA SER A 52 -24.84 -4.75 -4.47
C SER A 52 -26.10 -5.31 -5.15
N PHE A 53 -26.54 -6.51 -4.76
CA PHE A 53 -27.75 -7.16 -5.27
C PHE A 53 -28.90 -7.12 -4.28
N GLN A 54 -28.82 -6.40 -3.16
CA GLN A 54 -29.89 -6.35 -2.16
C GLN A 54 -30.54 -4.97 -2.10
N GLU A 55 -31.84 -4.95 -1.84
CA GLU A 55 -32.57 -3.75 -1.45
C GLU A 55 -32.30 -3.43 0.03
N ALA A 56 -32.07 -2.16 0.36
CA ALA A 56 -31.68 -1.71 1.69
C ALA A 56 -32.68 -2.09 2.79
N GLU A 57 -33.98 -1.97 2.53
CA GLU A 57 -35.03 -2.18 3.53
C GLU A 57 -35.43 -3.66 3.69
N THR A 58 -35.54 -4.39 2.58
CA THR A 58 -36.13 -5.74 2.58
C THR A 58 -35.08 -6.85 2.47
N GLY A 59 -33.85 -6.54 2.05
CA GLY A 59 -32.81 -7.53 1.74
C GLY A 59 -33.11 -8.41 0.54
N ARG A 60 -34.17 -8.11 -0.24
CA ARG A 60 -34.55 -8.87 -1.44
C ARG A 60 -33.55 -8.66 -2.56
N LEU A 61 -33.38 -9.69 -3.39
CA LEU A 61 -32.51 -9.59 -4.54
C LEU A 61 -33.08 -8.62 -5.59
N THR A 62 -32.26 -7.66 -6.02
CA THR A 62 -32.61 -6.62 -6.99
C THR A 62 -31.40 -6.25 -7.86
N LEU A 63 -31.70 -5.70 -9.05
CA LEU A 63 -30.71 -5.05 -9.93
C LEU A 63 -30.88 -3.52 -9.96
N ALA A 64 -31.81 -2.97 -9.17
CA ALA A 64 -32.10 -1.54 -9.12
C ALA A 64 -30.85 -0.72 -8.79
N ASN A 65 -30.04 -1.17 -7.84
CA ASN A 65 -28.78 -0.51 -7.45
C ASN A 65 -27.85 -0.29 -8.64
N TYR A 66 -27.77 -1.24 -9.59
CA TYR A 66 -26.94 -1.08 -10.80
C TYR A 66 -27.57 -0.09 -11.78
N SER A 67 -28.90 -0.10 -11.91
CA SER A 67 -29.60 0.87 -12.75
C SER A 67 -29.46 2.30 -12.20
N GLU A 68 -29.43 2.48 -10.88
CA GLU A 68 -29.25 3.79 -10.24
C GLU A 68 -27.78 4.23 -10.27
N ALA A 69 -26.85 3.29 -10.02
CA ALA A 69 -25.41 3.52 -10.04
C ALA A 69 -24.85 3.87 -11.44
N TYR A 70 -25.54 3.48 -12.52
CA TYR A 70 -25.08 3.71 -13.90
C TYR A 70 -26.10 4.39 -14.81
N GLY A 71 -27.33 4.61 -14.34
CA GLY A 71 -28.38 5.30 -15.09
C GLY A 71 -28.15 6.81 -15.21
N ASN A 72 -27.32 7.39 -14.34
CA ASN A 72 -26.99 8.80 -14.37
C ASN A 72 -25.69 9.07 -15.15
N LEU A 73 -25.76 9.94 -16.16
CA LEU A 73 -24.61 10.37 -16.98
C LEU A 73 -23.44 10.87 -16.13
N ARG A 74 -23.71 11.56 -15.00
CA ARG A 74 -22.66 12.06 -14.09
C ARG A 74 -21.85 10.92 -13.46
N GLN A 75 -22.52 9.83 -13.09
CA GLN A 75 -21.89 8.67 -12.46
C GLN A 75 -21.08 7.85 -13.48
N LEU A 76 -21.57 7.74 -14.71
CA LEU A 76 -20.79 7.14 -15.81
C LEU A 76 -19.56 8.00 -16.16
N GLN A 77 -19.72 9.32 -16.18
CA GLN A 77 -18.62 10.25 -16.42
C GLN A 77 -17.56 10.14 -15.33
N ALA A 78 -17.94 9.92 -14.07
CA ALA A 78 -16.99 9.68 -12.99
C ALA A 78 -16.14 8.41 -13.19
N LEU A 79 -16.71 7.37 -13.81
CA LEU A 79 -15.96 6.16 -14.20
C LEU A 79 -14.97 6.45 -15.32
N LEU A 80 -15.39 7.19 -16.36
CA LEU A 80 -14.51 7.59 -17.46
C LEU A 80 -13.38 8.50 -16.97
N ASN A 81 -13.70 9.48 -16.13
CA ASN A 81 -12.74 10.38 -15.49
C ASN A 81 -11.71 9.61 -14.65
N SER A 82 -12.13 8.55 -13.94
CA SER A 82 -11.20 7.65 -13.24
C SER A 82 -10.27 6.91 -14.19
N LEU A 83 -10.76 6.41 -15.32
CA LEU A 83 -9.92 5.75 -16.32
C LEU A 83 -8.94 6.72 -16.97
N GLU A 84 -9.40 7.92 -17.31
CA GLU A 84 -8.56 9.01 -17.83
C GLU A 84 -7.47 9.37 -16.83
N LEU A 85 -7.84 9.58 -15.56
CA LEU A 85 -6.90 9.85 -14.47
C LEU A 85 -5.87 8.72 -14.35
N GLY A 86 -6.33 7.47 -14.28
CA GLY A 86 -5.45 6.32 -14.12
C GLY A 86 -4.44 6.19 -15.27
N ILE A 87 -4.91 6.29 -16.52
CA ILE A 87 -4.06 6.18 -17.72
C ILE A 87 -3.08 7.35 -17.77
N GLY A 88 -3.57 8.58 -17.58
CA GLY A 88 -2.74 9.79 -17.57
C GLY A 88 -1.65 9.72 -16.51
N VAL A 89 -2.01 9.31 -15.29
CA VAL A 89 -1.05 9.13 -14.20
C VAL A 89 -0.02 8.06 -14.52
N ALA A 90 -0.43 6.89 -15.00
CA ALA A 90 0.50 5.82 -15.32
C ALA A 90 1.50 6.25 -16.40
N LEU A 91 1.04 6.85 -17.49
CA LEU A 91 1.90 7.32 -18.58
C LEU A 91 2.89 8.38 -18.09
N LEU A 92 2.41 9.39 -17.35
CA LEU A 92 3.26 10.47 -16.85
C LEU A 92 4.24 9.98 -15.76
N ALA A 93 3.80 9.09 -14.88
CA ALA A 93 4.67 8.38 -13.94
C ALA A 93 5.73 7.53 -14.67
N GLY A 94 5.39 6.98 -15.84
CA GLY A 94 6.31 6.34 -16.78
C GLY A 94 7.41 7.28 -17.27
N VAL A 95 6.99 8.45 -17.77
CA VAL A 95 7.90 9.51 -18.22
C VAL A 95 8.85 9.92 -17.09
N PHE A 96 8.36 10.08 -15.87
CA PHE A 96 9.19 10.42 -14.70
C PHE A 96 10.10 9.27 -14.24
N GLY A 97 9.52 8.10 -13.99
CA GLY A 97 10.20 6.99 -13.30
C GLY A 97 11.19 6.21 -14.17
N VAL A 98 10.88 5.96 -15.45
CA VAL A 98 11.72 5.12 -16.32
C VAL A 98 13.09 5.76 -16.59
N PRO A 99 13.19 7.05 -16.98
CA PRO A 99 14.48 7.68 -17.19
C PRO A 99 15.28 7.75 -15.89
N ILE A 100 14.67 8.13 -14.76
CA ILE A 100 15.37 8.20 -13.47
C ILE A 100 15.90 6.81 -13.06
N ALA A 101 15.12 5.75 -13.26
CA ALA A 101 15.56 4.38 -13.03
C ALA A 101 16.75 4.01 -13.92
N TRP A 102 16.69 4.31 -15.21
CA TRP A 102 17.78 4.08 -16.15
C TRP A 102 19.05 4.84 -15.78
N ALA A 103 18.94 6.13 -15.43
CA ALA A 103 20.09 6.93 -15.05
C ALA A 103 20.77 6.42 -13.78
N ILE A 104 19.99 6.07 -12.75
CA ILE A 104 20.54 5.54 -11.50
C ILE A 104 21.18 4.16 -11.72
N SER A 105 20.50 3.25 -12.42
CA SER A 105 20.92 1.86 -12.54
C SER A 105 22.00 1.62 -13.60
N ARG A 106 21.98 2.34 -14.73
CA ARG A 106 22.85 2.02 -15.89
C ARG A 106 23.95 3.02 -16.18
N THR A 107 23.89 4.26 -15.70
CA THR A 107 24.80 5.34 -16.17
C THR A 107 25.83 5.80 -15.13
N ASP A 108 26.70 6.75 -15.46
CA ASP A 108 27.62 7.43 -14.53
C ASP A 108 27.06 8.73 -13.95
N MET A 109 25.73 8.95 -13.98
CA MET A 109 25.08 10.14 -13.40
C MET A 109 25.55 10.40 -11.96
N PRO A 110 25.99 11.62 -11.61
CA PRO A 110 26.40 11.96 -10.24
C PRO A 110 25.21 11.98 -9.27
N ALA A 111 25.49 12.08 -7.97
CA ALA A 111 24.50 12.26 -6.89
C ALA A 111 23.36 11.21 -6.83
N LYS A 112 23.56 9.99 -7.36
CA LYS A 112 22.55 8.91 -7.38
C LYS A 112 21.91 8.61 -6.01
N ALA A 113 22.71 8.67 -4.95
CA ALA A 113 22.22 8.44 -3.59
C ALA A 113 21.21 9.50 -3.15
N PHE A 114 21.46 10.76 -3.48
CA PHE A 114 20.55 11.87 -3.18
C PHE A 114 19.26 11.78 -4.01
N VAL A 115 19.36 11.49 -5.31
CA VAL A 115 18.17 11.27 -6.15
C VAL A 115 17.34 10.12 -5.61
N ARG A 116 17.96 8.99 -5.25
CA ARG A 116 17.27 7.86 -4.65
C ARG A 116 16.56 8.23 -3.34
N LEU A 117 17.18 9.07 -2.51
CA LEU A 117 16.56 9.61 -1.30
C LEU A 117 15.30 10.45 -1.63
N MET A 118 15.35 11.30 -2.65
CA MET A 118 14.18 12.08 -3.09
C MET A 118 13.04 11.17 -3.59
N VAL A 119 13.35 10.14 -4.38
CA VAL A 119 12.34 9.17 -4.84
C VAL A 119 11.67 8.45 -3.66
N PHE A 120 12.45 8.04 -2.65
CA PHE A 120 11.87 7.45 -1.44
C PHE A 120 11.09 8.47 -0.60
N GLY A 121 11.52 9.73 -0.56
CA GLY A 121 10.77 10.82 0.07
C GLY A 121 9.39 11.03 -0.56
N ALA A 122 9.29 10.92 -1.88
CA ALA A 122 8.02 10.99 -2.61
C ALA A 122 7.10 9.84 -2.22
N PHE A 123 7.64 8.63 -2.07
CA PHE A 123 6.88 7.47 -1.63
C PHE A 123 6.36 7.58 -0.18
N ILE A 124 7.13 8.21 0.71
CA ILE A 124 6.77 8.41 2.13
C ILE A 124 5.76 9.54 2.32
N THR A 125 5.78 10.54 1.46
CA THR A 125 4.84 11.65 1.48
C THR A 125 3.40 11.15 1.21
N PRO A 126 2.43 11.42 2.09
CA PRO A 126 1.03 11.12 1.82
C PRO A 126 0.54 11.88 0.57
N PRO A 127 -0.11 11.21 -0.41
CA PRO A 127 -0.50 11.85 -1.67
C PRO A 127 -1.41 13.07 -1.49
N TYR A 128 -2.30 13.05 -0.49
CA TYR A 128 -3.20 14.17 -0.20
C TYR A 128 -2.43 15.39 0.37
N LEU A 129 -1.39 15.20 1.18
CA LEU A 129 -0.51 16.31 1.59
C LEU A 129 0.24 16.87 0.38
N GLY A 130 0.70 16.00 -0.52
CA GLY A 130 1.27 16.42 -1.80
C GLY A 130 0.31 17.31 -2.59
N ALA A 131 -0.96 16.90 -2.71
CA ALA A 131 -2.00 17.68 -3.39
C ALA A 131 -2.21 19.05 -2.75
N ILE A 132 -2.22 19.15 -1.42
CA ILE A 132 -2.36 20.44 -0.73
C ILE A 132 -1.15 21.33 -0.97
N GLY A 133 0.07 20.79 -0.92
CA GLY A 133 1.26 21.55 -1.27
C GLY A 133 1.20 22.11 -2.70
N TRP A 134 0.64 21.35 -3.64
CA TRP A 134 0.38 21.82 -5.00
C TRP A 134 -0.72 22.88 -5.10
N ILE A 135 -1.81 22.73 -4.34
CA ILE A 135 -2.88 23.73 -4.25
C ILE A 135 -2.32 25.05 -3.73
N LEU A 136 -1.52 25.02 -2.66
CA LEU A 136 -0.92 26.23 -2.09
C LEU A 136 0.12 26.86 -3.01
N LEU A 137 0.82 26.05 -3.82
CA LEU A 137 1.84 26.51 -4.76
C LEU A 137 1.26 27.11 -6.05
N ALA A 138 0.26 26.46 -6.63
CA ALA A 138 -0.21 26.72 -7.99
C ALA A 138 -1.73 26.87 -8.13
N GLY A 139 -2.48 26.86 -7.03
CA GLY A 139 -3.95 26.99 -7.02
C GLY A 139 -4.51 28.39 -7.27
N ALA A 140 -3.66 29.41 -7.48
CA ALA A 140 -4.13 30.75 -7.82
C ALA A 140 -4.74 30.80 -9.23
N GLU A 141 -5.84 31.54 -9.42
CA GLU A 141 -6.57 31.66 -10.70
C GLU A 141 -5.71 32.07 -11.91
N HIS A 142 -4.55 32.70 -11.67
CA HIS A 142 -3.61 33.18 -12.69
C HIS A 142 -2.24 32.48 -12.62
N GLY A 143 -2.16 31.30 -12.00
CA GLY A 143 -0.94 30.50 -11.95
C GLY A 143 -0.51 29.99 -13.32
N ILE A 144 0.79 29.69 -13.47
CA ILE A 144 1.37 29.03 -14.66
C ILE A 144 0.77 27.63 -14.95
N PHE A 145 0.02 27.06 -14.01
CA PHE A 145 -0.57 25.73 -14.10
C PHE A 145 -1.90 25.68 -13.33
N ASN A 146 -3.00 25.27 -13.99
CA ASN A 146 -4.29 25.12 -13.33
C ASN A 146 -4.38 23.76 -12.61
N VAL A 147 -4.15 23.79 -11.29
CA VAL A 147 -4.26 22.60 -10.41
C VAL A 147 -5.68 22.04 -10.39
N TYR A 148 -6.70 22.90 -10.43
CA TYR A 148 -8.13 22.54 -10.39
C TYR A 148 -8.64 22.09 -11.78
N SER A 149 -7.99 21.08 -12.35
CA SER A 149 -8.36 20.49 -13.64
C SER A 149 -7.99 19.00 -13.68
N MET A 150 -8.50 18.24 -14.65
CA MET A 150 -8.11 16.83 -14.85
C MET A 150 -6.59 16.70 -15.10
N THR A 151 -6.03 17.56 -15.94
CA THR A 151 -4.58 17.62 -16.19
C THR A 151 -3.80 17.99 -14.92
N GLY A 152 -4.33 18.94 -14.15
CA GLY A 152 -3.92 19.30 -12.80
C GLY A 152 -3.73 18.08 -11.90
N LEU A 153 -4.83 17.35 -11.73
CA LEU A 153 -4.90 16.15 -10.92
C LEU A 153 -3.96 15.04 -11.42
N ILE A 154 -3.88 14.81 -12.74
CA ILE A 154 -2.96 13.83 -13.33
C ILE A 154 -1.50 14.15 -12.97
N VAL A 155 -1.07 15.41 -13.09
CA VAL A 155 0.30 15.82 -12.76
C VAL A 155 0.58 15.60 -11.28
N VAL A 156 -0.31 16.11 -10.41
CA VAL A 156 -0.17 16.01 -8.94
C VAL A 156 -0.08 14.56 -8.49
N VAL A 157 -0.95 13.68 -9.00
CA VAL A 157 -0.92 12.27 -8.64
C VAL A 157 0.31 11.58 -9.25
N ALA A 158 0.67 11.86 -10.51
CA ALA A 158 1.85 11.26 -11.15
C ALA A 158 3.18 11.59 -10.45
N VAL A 159 3.37 12.83 -9.98
CA VAL A 159 4.59 13.20 -9.25
C VAL A 159 4.67 12.51 -7.88
N THR A 160 3.56 12.06 -7.30
CA THR A 160 3.57 11.23 -6.08
C THR A 160 3.67 9.73 -6.37
N SER A 161 3.20 9.27 -7.54
CA SER A 161 3.10 7.84 -7.89
C SER A 161 4.25 7.32 -8.77
N PHE A 162 5.09 8.17 -9.36
CA PHE A 162 6.26 7.73 -10.14
C PHE A 162 7.26 6.80 -9.39
N PRO A 163 7.39 6.83 -8.03
CA PRO A 163 8.27 5.89 -7.34
C PRO A 163 7.91 4.42 -7.58
N TYR A 164 6.64 4.09 -7.82
CA TYR A 164 6.23 2.72 -8.15
C TYR A 164 6.87 2.24 -9.45
N VAL A 165 6.82 3.08 -10.50
CA VAL A 165 7.46 2.79 -11.79
C VAL A 165 8.98 2.71 -11.63
N PHE A 166 9.57 3.66 -10.89
CA PHE A 166 10.99 3.69 -10.63
C PHE A 166 11.49 2.38 -9.99
N VAL A 167 10.85 1.93 -8.89
CA VAL A 167 11.30 0.75 -8.14
C VAL A 167 11.25 -0.52 -8.99
N PHE A 168 10.16 -0.73 -9.75
CA PHE A 168 10.04 -1.90 -10.62
C PHE A 168 11.08 -1.86 -11.75
N THR A 169 11.25 -0.69 -12.37
CA THR A 169 12.17 -0.51 -13.50
C THR A 169 13.63 -0.64 -13.05
N SER A 170 14.03 0.01 -11.95
CA SER A 170 15.40 -0.04 -11.45
C SER A 170 15.78 -1.44 -10.98
N SER A 171 14.85 -2.14 -10.32
CA SER A 171 15.09 -3.52 -9.85
C SER A 171 15.34 -4.48 -11.02
N ALA A 172 14.64 -4.29 -12.14
CA ALA A 172 14.85 -5.08 -13.34
C ALA A 172 16.14 -4.69 -14.08
N LEU A 173 16.41 -3.39 -14.22
CA LEU A 173 17.63 -2.88 -14.87
C LEU A 173 18.91 -3.31 -14.15
N ASP A 174 18.86 -3.40 -12.82
CA ASP A 174 19.96 -3.91 -12.01
C ASP A 174 20.26 -5.39 -12.30
N LEU A 175 19.29 -6.17 -12.77
CA LEU A 175 19.46 -7.59 -13.09
C LEU A 175 19.95 -7.84 -14.53
N VAL A 176 19.95 -6.83 -15.40
CA VAL A 176 20.41 -6.96 -16.80
C VAL A 176 21.95 -6.93 -16.87
N SER A 177 22.57 -7.91 -17.50
CA SER A 177 24.03 -7.93 -17.73
C SER A 177 24.46 -6.85 -18.74
N SER A 178 25.64 -6.27 -18.55
CA SER A 178 26.20 -5.28 -19.50
C SER A 178 26.66 -5.92 -20.81
N GLU A 179 26.81 -7.24 -20.89
CA GLU A 179 27.30 -7.96 -22.08
C GLU A 179 26.44 -7.72 -23.32
N MET A 180 25.11 -7.71 -23.19
CA MET A 180 24.20 -7.42 -24.31
C MET A 180 24.32 -5.97 -24.78
N GLU A 181 24.59 -5.04 -23.86
CA GLU A 181 24.80 -3.62 -24.18
C GLU A 181 26.16 -3.41 -24.86
N ASP A 182 27.20 -4.07 -24.37
CA ASP A 182 28.54 -4.03 -24.96
C ASP A 182 28.56 -4.66 -26.35
N ALA A 183 27.89 -5.80 -26.56
CA ALA A 183 27.74 -6.41 -27.87
C ALA A 183 27.03 -5.46 -28.85
N ALA A 184 25.98 -4.77 -28.42
CA ALA A 184 25.30 -3.77 -29.24
C ALA A 184 26.22 -2.58 -29.58
N ASN A 185 26.97 -2.08 -28.61
CA ASN A 185 27.95 -0.99 -28.82
C ASN A 185 29.08 -1.42 -29.78
N ILE A 186 29.58 -2.66 -29.69
CA ILE A 186 30.58 -3.22 -30.63
C ILE A 186 30.02 -3.27 -32.06
N LEU A 187 28.74 -3.60 -32.21
CA LEU A 187 28.02 -3.57 -33.51
C LEU A 187 27.67 -2.14 -33.97
N GLY A 188 28.17 -1.10 -33.29
CA GLY A 188 27.95 0.31 -33.65
C GLY A 188 26.59 0.87 -33.23
N ALA A 189 25.81 0.15 -32.41
CA ALA A 189 24.63 0.74 -31.78
C ALA A 189 25.10 1.64 -30.63
N GLY A 190 25.20 2.94 -30.84
CA GLY A 190 25.53 3.88 -29.76
C GLY A 190 24.53 3.83 -28.59
N ILE A 191 24.84 4.55 -27.50
CA ILE A 191 24.13 4.49 -26.20
C ILE A 191 22.59 4.55 -26.32
N LEU A 192 22.06 5.50 -27.08
CA LEU A 192 20.61 5.65 -27.25
C LEU A 192 19.98 4.45 -27.98
N ARG A 193 20.64 3.97 -29.06
CA ARG A 193 20.14 2.84 -29.83
C ARG A 193 20.18 1.55 -29.01
N THR A 194 21.25 1.34 -28.23
CA THR A 194 21.36 0.23 -27.28
C THR A 194 20.28 0.31 -26.20
N THR A 195 20.04 1.49 -25.64
CA THR A 195 19.01 1.70 -24.62
C THR A 195 17.61 1.37 -25.14
N PHE A 196 17.20 1.91 -26.29
CA PHE A 196 15.85 1.73 -26.81
C PHE A 196 15.61 0.37 -27.49
N ARG A 197 16.64 -0.28 -28.04
CA ARG A 197 16.48 -1.55 -28.77
C ARG A 197 16.90 -2.79 -27.98
N VAL A 198 17.70 -2.63 -26.94
CA VAL A 198 18.21 -3.76 -26.13
C VAL A 198 17.73 -3.62 -24.69
N THR A 199 18.17 -2.58 -23.97
CA THR A 199 17.96 -2.46 -22.53
C THR A 199 16.47 -2.30 -22.15
N LEU A 200 15.77 -1.32 -22.72
CA LEU A 200 14.36 -1.05 -22.37
C LEU A 200 13.41 -2.18 -22.77
N PRO A 201 13.51 -2.81 -23.96
CA PRO A 201 12.70 -3.98 -24.29
C PRO A 201 12.90 -5.17 -23.34
N LEU A 202 14.12 -5.37 -22.83
CA LEU A 202 14.41 -6.43 -21.84
C LEU A 202 13.72 -6.18 -20.50
N VAL A 203 13.62 -4.92 -20.06
CA VAL A 203 12.95 -4.56 -18.80
C VAL A 203 11.49 -4.13 -18.98
N LEU A 204 10.96 -4.15 -20.21
CA LEU A 204 9.60 -3.73 -20.53
C LEU A 204 8.53 -4.41 -19.67
N PRO A 205 8.59 -5.73 -19.35
CA PRO A 205 7.62 -6.34 -18.45
C PRO A 205 7.61 -5.72 -17.05
N ALA A 206 8.77 -5.29 -16.54
CA ALA A 206 8.87 -4.62 -15.25
C ALA A 206 8.37 -3.17 -15.33
N ILE A 207 8.66 -2.46 -16.43
CA ILE A 207 8.10 -1.13 -16.69
C ILE A 207 6.56 -1.21 -16.70
N LEU A 208 5.99 -2.12 -17.50
CA LEU A 208 4.54 -2.35 -17.56
C LEU A 208 3.97 -2.74 -16.19
N GLY A 209 4.68 -3.57 -15.42
CA GLY A 209 4.31 -3.89 -14.04
C GLY A 209 4.23 -2.66 -13.15
N GLY A 210 5.20 -1.76 -13.22
CA GLY A 210 5.20 -0.49 -12.48
C GLY A 210 4.10 0.47 -12.93
N LEU A 211 3.84 0.56 -14.25
CA LEU A 211 2.76 1.38 -14.81
C LEU A 211 1.39 0.89 -14.35
N ILE A 212 1.16 -0.43 -14.34
CA ILE A 212 -0.10 -1.01 -13.85
C ILE A 212 -0.29 -0.70 -12.37
N ILE A 213 0.75 -0.83 -11.54
CA ILE A 213 0.63 -0.47 -10.11
C ILE A 213 0.31 1.02 -9.94
N SER A 214 0.95 1.90 -10.72
CA SER A 214 0.65 3.35 -10.68
C SER A 214 -0.78 3.65 -11.14
N PHE A 215 -1.30 2.95 -12.15
CA PHE A 215 -2.69 3.04 -12.60
C PHE A 215 -3.65 2.63 -11.48
N LEU A 216 -3.42 1.46 -10.87
CA LEU A 216 -4.26 0.93 -9.80
C LEU A 216 -4.30 1.83 -8.57
N GLU A 217 -3.16 2.42 -8.20
CA GLU A 217 -3.11 3.40 -7.11
C GLU A 217 -3.92 4.66 -7.44
N ALA A 218 -3.80 5.18 -8.66
CA ALA A 218 -4.46 6.41 -9.09
C ALA A 218 -6.00 6.29 -9.10
N ILE A 219 -6.54 5.18 -9.63
CA ILE A 219 -8.00 4.96 -9.69
C ILE A 219 -8.62 4.69 -8.32
N ALA A 220 -7.81 4.21 -7.36
CA ALA A 220 -8.22 3.92 -6.00
C ALA A 220 -8.05 5.09 -5.03
N LEU A 221 -7.34 6.14 -5.44
CA LEU A 221 -6.97 7.27 -4.59
C LEU A 221 -8.18 8.15 -4.30
N PHE A 222 -8.43 8.44 -3.03
CA PHE A 222 -9.49 9.38 -2.62
C PHE A 222 -8.95 10.79 -2.36
N GLY A 223 -7.90 10.93 -1.55
CA GLY A 223 -7.52 12.23 -0.98
C GLY A 223 -7.18 13.31 -2.01
N ALA A 224 -6.27 13.04 -2.95
CA ALA A 224 -5.92 14.04 -3.97
C ALA A 224 -7.10 14.38 -4.90
N PRO A 225 -7.88 13.41 -5.42
CA PRO A 225 -9.08 13.72 -6.17
C PRO A 225 -10.13 14.50 -5.38
N ALA A 226 -10.36 14.22 -4.10
CA ALA A 226 -11.33 14.96 -3.31
C ALA A 226 -10.96 16.45 -3.19
N LEU A 227 -9.68 16.75 -2.98
CA LEU A 227 -9.16 18.12 -2.83
C LEU A 227 -9.13 18.94 -4.12
N ILE A 228 -9.04 18.28 -5.28
CA ILE A 228 -8.83 18.95 -6.58
C ILE A 228 -10.07 18.83 -7.48
N ALA A 229 -10.64 17.63 -7.59
CA ALA A 229 -11.76 17.36 -8.50
C ALA A 229 -13.08 17.95 -7.99
N LEU A 230 -13.35 17.87 -6.67
CA LEU A 230 -14.59 18.41 -6.10
C LEU A 230 -14.69 19.93 -6.31
N PRO A 231 -13.67 20.77 -5.98
CA PRO A 231 -13.71 22.19 -6.29
C PRO A 231 -13.77 22.48 -7.79
N ALA A 232 -13.15 21.63 -8.62
CA ALA A 232 -13.20 21.70 -10.08
C ALA A 232 -14.51 21.18 -10.69
N ARG A 233 -15.49 20.77 -9.86
CA ARG A 233 -16.83 20.33 -10.25
C ARG A 233 -16.86 19.10 -11.16
N PHE A 234 -15.90 18.20 -11.03
CA PHE A 234 -15.95 16.88 -11.65
C PHE A 234 -15.69 15.78 -10.63
N HIS A 235 -16.22 14.59 -10.89
CA HIS A 235 -16.04 13.44 -10.03
C HIS A 235 -15.17 12.40 -10.71
N VAL A 236 -14.43 11.67 -9.88
CA VAL A 236 -13.88 10.36 -10.18
C VAL A 236 -14.60 9.32 -9.31
N VAL A 237 -14.42 8.04 -9.60
CA VAL A 237 -15.08 6.94 -8.86
C VAL A 237 -14.92 7.08 -7.35
N SER A 238 -13.72 7.42 -6.86
CA SER A 238 -13.49 7.54 -5.41
C SER A 238 -14.30 8.65 -4.76
N THR A 239 -14.40 9.82 -5.40
CA THR A 239 -15.24 10.93 -4.92
C THR A 239 -16.73 10.65 -5.08
N GLN A 240 -17.13 9.89 -6.11
CA GLN A 240 -18.52 9.50 -6.30
C GLN A 240 -18.97 8.48 -5.23
N LEU A 241 -18.08 7.55 -4.86
CA LEU A 241 -18.31 6.63 -3.75
C LEU A 241 -18.52 7.35 -2.43
N TRP A 242 -17.77 8.43 -2.20
CA TRP A 242 -17.96 9.28 -1.02
C TRP A 242 -19.33 10.00 -1.01
N GLN A 243 -19.83 10.47 -2.17
CA GLN A 243 -21.18 11.05 -2.27
C GLN A 243 -22.32 10.07 -1.94
N PHE A 244 -22.11 8.76 -2.10
CA PHE A 244 -23.11 7.78 -1.65
C PHE A 244 -23.18 7.67 -0.12
N PHE A 245 -22.17 8.17 0.59
CA PHE A 245 -22.13 8.20 2.05
C PHE A 245 -22.57 9.56 2.64
N GLU A 246 -22.86 10.55 1.80
CA GLU A 246 -23.62 11.73 2.24
C GLU A 246 -25.04 11.32 2.64
N TYR A 247 -25.60 11.94 3.68
CA TYR A 247 -26.91 11.55 4.21
C TYR A 247 -28.05 11.82 3.19
N PRO A 248 -28.94 10.85 2.91
CA PRO A 248 -28.97 9.48 3.47
C PRO A 248 -27.92 8.54 2.84
N VAL A 249 -27.29 7.72 3.69
CA VAL A 249 -26.24 6.77 3.27
C VAL A 249 -26.83 5.67 2.39
N ARG A 250 -26.27 5.51 1.19
CA ARG A 250 -26.69 4.56 0.13
C ARG A 250 -25.60 3.50 -0.08
N VAL A 251 -25.51 2.55 0.84
CA VAL A 251 -24.44 1.55 0.89
C VAL A 251 -24.55 0.56 -0.29
N GLU A 252 -25.76 0.18 -0.65
CA GLU A 252 -26.09 -0.79 -1.68
C GLU A 252 -25.73 -0.26 -3.08
N GLU A 253 -26.05 1.02 -3.34
CA GLU A 253 -25.60 1.75 -4.53
C GLU A 253 -24.06 1.86 -4.57
N ALA A 254 -23.42 2.24 -3.46
CA ALA A 254 -21.97 2.32 -3.37
C ALA A 254 -21.30 0.96 -3.60
N ALA A 255 -21.91 -0.12 -3.11
CA ALA A 255 -21.45 -1.47 -3.31
C ALA A 255 -21.53 -1.87 -4.79
N ALA A 256 -22.66 -1.60 -5.47
CA ALA A 256 -22.81 -1.83 -6.90
C ALA A 256 -21.83 -0.99 -7.74
N TYR A 257 -21.62 0.27 -7.36
CA TYR A 257 -20.67 1.16 -8.02
C TYR A 257 -19.20 0.72 -7.82
N SER A 258 -18.90 0.01 -6.73
CA SER A 258 -17.56 -0.53 -6.44
C SER A 258 -17.19 -1.77 -7.28
N ILE A 259 -18.17 -2.51 -7.83
CA ILE A 259 -17.92 -3.79 -8.52
C ILE A 259 -17.02 -3.64 -9.75
N PRO A 260 -17.25 -2.70 -10.70
CA PRO A 260 -16.36 -2.55 -11.84
C PRO A 260 -14.94 -2.15 -11.44
N LEU A 261 -14.78 -1.32 -10.41
CA LEU A 261 -13.46 -0.96 -9.89
C LEU A 261 -12.71 -2.19 -9.35
N LEU A 262 -13.42 -3.07 -8.62
CA LEU A 262 -12.88 -4.35 -8.15
C LEU A 262 -12.49 -5.26 -9.32
N LEU A 263 -13.34 -5.38 -10.34
CA LEU A 263 -13.07 -6.19 -11.53
C LEU A 263 -11.87 -5.67 -12.34
N ILE A 264 -11.78 -4.34 -12.54
CA ILE A 264 -10.62 -3.70 -13.17
C ILE A 264 -9.36 -3.99 -12.37
N THR A 265 -9.42 -3.90 -11.04
CA THR A 265 -8.25 -4.17 -10.19
C THR A 265 -7.80 -5.62 -10.28
N ILE A 266 -8.73 -6.57 -10.25
CA ILE A 266 -8.44 -8.01 -10.44
C ILE A 266 -7.83 -8.26 -11.82
N LEU A 267 -8.41 -7.69 -12.87
CA LEU A 267 -7.95 -7.86 -14.25
C LEU A 267 -6.54 -7.30 -14.45
N MET A 268 -6.30 -6.07 -13.99
CA MET A 268 -4.99 -5.41 -14.10
C MET A 268 -3.93 -6.10 -13.26
N PHE A 269 -4.26 -6.57 -12.05
CA PHE A 269 -3.32 -7.34 -11.25
C PHE A 269 -3.01 -8.71 -11.88
N TRP A 270 -4.01 -9.39 -12.44
CA TRP A 270 -3.79 -10.61 -13.21
C TRP A 270 -2.89 -10.35 -14.42
N LEU A 271 -3.13 -9.27 -15.16
CA LEU A 271 -2.31 -8.85 -16.29
C LEU A 271 -0.88 -8.58 -15.84
N GLN A 272 -0.68 -7.79 -14.77
CA GLN A 272 0.63 -7.49 -14.18
C GLN A 272 1.39 -8.77 -13.82
N ARG A 273 0.73 -9.71 -13.12
CA ARG A 273 1.35 -11.00 -12.75
C ARG A 273 1.67 -11.86 -13.96
N SER A 274 0.82 -11.87 -14.99
CA SER A 274 1.04 -12.63 -16.21
C SER A 274 2.22 -12.08 -17.04
N LEU A 275 2.38 -10.75 -17.09
CA LEU A 275 3.46 -10.07 -17.80
C LEU A 275 4.81 -10.27 -17.09
N VAL A 276 4.84 -10.07 -15.77
CA VAL A 276 6.06 -10.20 -14.96
C VAL A 276 6.45 -11.67 -14.74
N GLY A 277 5.47 -12.59 -14.67
CA GLY A 277 5.71 -14.01 -14.37
C GLY A 277 6.10 -14.88 -15.57
N ARG A 278 5.85 -14.46 -16.81
CA ARG A 278 5.97 -15.34 -18.00
C ARG A 278 7.37 -15.47 -18.60
N LYS A 279 8.34 -14.67 -18.17
CA LYS A 279 9.73 -14.79 -18.63
C LYS A 279 10.62 -14.43 -17.46
N GLY A 280 11.05 -15.46 -16.73
CA GLY A 280 12.16 -15.33 -15.80
C GLY A 280 13.28 -14.57 -16.51
N PHE A 281 13.83 -13.57 -15.82
CA PHE A 281 14.97 -12.77 -16.23
C PHE A 281 16.01 -13.61 -16.98
N ALA A 282 15.88 -13.73 -18.30
CA ALA A 282 16.76 -14.50 -19.18
C ALA A 282 18.08 -13.75 -19.43
N ALA A 283 18.50 -12.97 -18.43
CA ALA A 283 19.80 -12.31 -18.32
C ALA A 283 20.54 -12.77 -17.05
N VAL A 284 19.96 -13.67 -16.24
CA VAL A 284 20.74 -14.44 -15.26
C VAL A 284 21.26 -15.68 -15.95
N THR A 285 22.22 -15.49 -16.86
CA THR A 285 23.23 -16.54 -17.02
C THR A 285 23.88 -16.70 -15.64
N GLY A 286 24.05 -17.91 -15.13
CA GLY A 286 24.59 -18.18 -13.77
C GLY A 286 26.00 -17.61 -13.48
N LYS A 287 26.56 -16.84 -14.41
CA LYS A 287 27.75 -16.00 -14.25
C LYS A 287 27.25 -14.57 -14.06
N GLY A 288 27.40 -14.02 -12.86
CA GLY A 288 27.08 -12.62 -12.58
C GLY A 288 27.86 -11.71 -13.53
N GLY A 289 27.21 -11.23 -14.59
CA GLY A 289 27.82 -10.33 -15.55
C GLY A 289 28.29 -9.07 -14.85
N GLU A 290 29.51 -8.63 -15.16
CA GLU A 290 30.10 -7.41 -14.61
C GLU A 290 29.19 -6.22 -14.96
N ARG A 291 28.78 -5.44 -13.96
CA ARG A 291 27.99 -4.22 -14.18
C ARG A 291 28.95 -3.08 -14.50
N ARG A 292 29.00 -2.66 -15.77
CA ARG A 292 29.76 -1.47 -16.17
C ARG A 292 28.81 -0.30 -16.40
N PRO A 293 29.00 0.84 -15.70
CA PRO A 293 28.17 2.01 -15.92
C PRO A 293 28.46 2.62 -17.30
N ILE A 294 27.40 2.97 -18.03
CA ILE A 294 27.44 3.71 -19.28
C ILE A 294 27.94 5.14 -19.00
N ARG A 295 29.01 5.55 -19.68
CA ARG A 295 29.55 6.91 -19.58
C ARG A 295 28.73 7.87 -20.42
N LEU A 296 28.04 8.82 -19.79
CA LEU A 296 27.20 9.81 -20.47
C LEU A 296 27.97 11.04 -20.97
N GLY A 297 29.21 11.25 -20.52
CA GLY A 297 29.95 12.47 -20.81
C GLY A 297 29.20 13.70 -20.30
N ALA A 298 28.99 14.70 -21.17
CA ALA A 298 28.27 15.93 -20.81
C ALA A 298 26.78 15.69 -20.45
N TRP A 299 26.16 14.63 -20.98
CA TRP A 299 24.74 14.32 -20.76
C TRP A 299 24.41 13.90 -19.32
N ARG A 300 25.41 13.64 -18.48
CA ARG A 300 25.21 13.34 -17.05
C ARG A 300 24.57 14.51 -16.29
N TRP A 301 24.81 15.76 -16.71
CA TRP A 301 24.29 16.95 -16.05
C TRP A 301 22.82 17.25 -16.41
N PRO A 302 22.41 17.22 -17.70
CA PRO A 302 20.99 17.24 -18.05
C PRO A 302 20.20 16.14 -17.37
N MET A 303 20.77 14.93 -17.27
CA MET A 303 20.10 13.81 -16.60
C MET A 303 19.95 14.02 -15.09
N LEU A 304 20.99 14.57 -14.43
CA LEU A 304 20.89 14.99 -13.04
C LEU A 304 19.83 16.07 -12.88
N PHE A 305 19.83 17.11 -13.73
CA PHE A 305 18.84 18.19 -13.69
C PHE A 305 17.42 17.64 -13.82
N TYR A 306 17.18 16.74 -14.78
CA TYR A 306 15.90 16.07 -14.92
C TYR A 306 15.46 15.35 -13.64
N ALA A 307 16.36 14.55 -13.06
CA ALA A 307 16.07 13.80 -11.84
C ALA A 307 15.82 14.71 -10.64
N LEU A 308 16.58 15.79 -10.50
CA LEU A 308 16.39 16.79 -9.45
C LEU A 308 15.11 17.60 -9.68
N PHE A 309 14.77 17.94 -10.92
CA PHE A 309 13.55 18.64 -11.28
C PHE A 309 12.32 17.81 -10.88
N VAL A 310 12.23 16.56 -11.36
CA VAL A 310 11.14 15.65 -10.99
C VAL A 310 11.08 15.46 -9.46
N GLY A 311 12.22 15.18 -8.81
CA GLY A 311 12.26 15.04 -7.36
C GLY A 311 11.82 16.30 -6.61
N SER A 312 12.09 17.48 -7.17
CA SER A 312 11.68 18.76 -6.59
C SER A 312 10.18 18.97 -6.69
N LEU A 313 9.58 18.65 -7.85
CA LEU A 313 8.13 18.67 -8.05
C LEU A 313 7.40 17.71 -7.11
N SER A 314 7.99 16.55 -6.84
CA SER A 314 7.37 15.51 -6.00
C SER A 314 7.46 15.76 -4.50
N VAL A 315 8.59 16.29 -4.02
CA VAL A 315 8.88 16.37 -2.58
C VAL A 315 9.22 17.79 -2.15
N LEU A 316 10.26 18.38 -2.72
CA LEU A 316 10.81 19.63 -2.18
C LEU A 316 9.80 20.77 -2.25
N LEU A 317 9.19 20.99 -3.42
CA LEU A 317 8.27 22.11 -3.60
C LEU A 317 7.00 21.96 -2.74
N PRO A 318 6.24 20.85 -2.79
CA PRO A 318 5.06 20.70 -1.93
C PRO A 318 5.40 20.78 -0.43
N MET A 319 6.52 20.19 0.00
CA MET A 319 6.93 20.22 1.40
C MET A 319 7.38 21.59 1.86
N LEU A 320 8.10 22.35 1.03
CA LEU A 320 8.52 23.70 1.38
C LEU A 320 7.32 24.62 1.58
N VAL A 321 6.32 24.54 0.70
CA VAL A 321 5.10 25.36 0.83
C VAL A 321 4.26 24.92 2.04
N LEU A 322 4.13 23.61 2.29
CA LEU A 322 3.46 23.12 3.49
C LEU A 322 4.18 23.57 4.76
N LEU A 323 5.52 23.46 4.82
CA LEU A 323 6.28 23.92 5.97
C LEU A 323 6.11 25.44 6.15
N GLN A 324 6.16 26.22 5.08
CA GLN A 324 5.89 27.64 5.14
C GLN A 324 4.49 27.92 5.72
N ALA A 325 3.44 27.25 5.24
CA ALA A 325 2.09 27.42 5.73
C ALA A 325 1.93 27.00 7.20
N ALA A 326 2.60 25.92 7.62
CA ALA A 326 2.57 25.44 9.01
C ALA A 326 3.10 26.48 10.01
N PHE A 327 4.12 27.25 9.60
CA PHE A 327 4.71 28.32 10.39
C PHE A 327 4.12 29.70 10.06
N ALA A 328 3.11 29.83 9.21
CA ALA A 328 2.55 31.11 8.81
C ALA A 328 1.40 31.57 9.70
N LYS A 329 1.29 32.89 9.96
CA LYS A 329 0.08 33.52 10.50
C LYS A 329 -1.04 33.55 9.47
N ALA A 330 -0.67 33.75 8.21
CA ALA A 330 -1.56 33.64 7.06
C ALA A 330 -0.76 33.14 5.85
N TRP A 331 -1.16 32.02 5.25
CA TRP A 331 -0.43 31.38 4.16
C TRP A 331 -0.30 32.30 2.92
N GLY A 332 -1.35 33.09 2.64
CA GLY A 332 -1.39 34.02 1.50
C GLY A 332 -0.45 35.22 1.62
N ARG A 333 0.17 35.49 2.78
CA ARG A 333 1.14 36.58 2.96
C ARG A 333 2.55 36.26 2.45
N GLY A 334 2.78 35.04 1.97
CA GLY A 334 4.08 34.62 1.46
C GLY A 334 5.15 34.50 2.56
N PHE A 335 6.42 34.47 2.14
CA PHE A 335 7.55 34.33 3.04
C PHE A 335 7.96 35.69 3.61
N SER A 336 7.71 35.90 4.91
CA SER A 336 8.15 37.08 5.65
C SER A 336 8.39 36.69 7.11
N LEU A 337 9.42 37.27 7.74
CA LEU A 337 9.71 37.05 9.15
C LEU A 337 8.52 37.43 10.04
N ASP A 338 7.78 38.47 9.68
CA ASP A 338 6.59 38.92 10.42
C ASP A 338 5.39 37.97 10.27
N ASN A 339 5.43 37.09 9.27
CA ASN A 339 4.43 36.05 9.04
C ASN A 339 4.74 34.77 9.82
N LEU A 340 5.93 34.62 10.42
CA LEU A 340 6.28 33.42 11.17
C LEU A 340 5.56 33.37 12.53
N THR A 341 5.06 32.19 12.88
CA THR A 341 4.40 31.91 14.16
C THR A 341 4.49 30.43 14.52
N LEU A 342 4.41 30.12 15.81
CA LEU A 342 4.23 28.76 16.34
C LEU A 342 2.78 28.50 16.80
N ARG A 343 1.90 29.49 16.66
CA ARG A 343 0.50 29.42 17.13
C ARG A 343 -0.25 28.23 16.54
N ASN A 344 -0.02 27.86 15.28
CA ASN A 344 -0.71 26.72 14.66
C ASN A 344 -0.37 25.40 15.36
N PHE A 345 0.89 25.22 15.76
CA PHE A 345 1.33 24.05 16.53
C PHE A 345 0.78 24.09 17.96
N GLU A 346 0.81 25.26 18.61
CA GLU A 346 0.23 25.45 19.95
C GLU A 346 -1.26 25.12 19.97
N TYR A 347 -2.01 25.64 18.99
CA TYR A 347 -3.43 25.40 18.81
C TYR A 347 -3.74 23.91 18.69
N VAL A 348 -3.04 23.21 17.80
CA VAL A 348 -3.24 21.78 17.54
C VAL A 348 -2.82 20.89 18.72
N LEU A 349 -1.73 21.23 19.40
CA LEU A 349 -1.15 20.39 20.45
C LEU A 349 -1.79 20.63 21.82
N PHE A 350 -2.30 21.84 22.11
CA PHE A 350 -2.71 22.22 23.46
C PHE A 350 -4.12 22.80 23.55
N GLU A 351 -4.65 23.44 22.51
CA GLU A 351 -5.94 24.14 22.59
C GLU A 351 -7.10 23.31 22.00
N GLN A 352 -6.87 22.58 20.90
CA GLN A 352 -7.91 21.88 20.16
C GLN A 352 -7.96 20.38 20.50
N THR A 353 -8.89 20.00 21.37
CA THR A 353 -9.09 18.62 21.85
C THR A 353 -9.30 17.61 20.71
N GLN A 354 -10.02 17.99 19.65
CA GLN A 354 -10.25 17.10 18.51
C GLN A 354 -8.94 16.79 17.76
N ALA A 355 -8.04 17.77 17.66
CA ALA A 355 -6.75 17.60 17.00
C ALA A 355 -5.84 16.66 17.81
N GLN A 356 -5.80 16.84 19.14
CA GLN A 356 -5.09 15.95 20.06
C GLN A 356 -5.59 14.51 19.96
N GLN A 357 -6.92 14.31 19.95
CA GLN A 357 -7.53 12.99 19.78
C GLN A 357 -7.18 12.39 18.42
N ALA A 358 -7.24 13.18 17.34
CA ALA A 358 -6.88 12.71 16.00
C ALA A 358 -5.41 12.26 15.93
N ILE A 359 -4.49 13.00 16.56
CA ILE A 359 -3.07 12.63 16.68
C ILE A 359 -2.92 11.29 17.39
N LEU A 360 -3.53 11.14 18.57
CA LEU A 360 -3.46 9.91 19.35
C LEU A 360 -4.07 8.71 18.60
N ASN A 361 -5.28 8.88 18.07
CA ASN A 361 -5.99 7.85 17.31
C ASN A 361 -5.18 7.38 16.11
N THR A 362 -4.56 8.29 15.36
CA THR A 362 -3.77 7.94 14.17
C THR A 362 -2.64 6.97 14.50
N PHE A 363 -1.80 7.33 15.47
CA PHE A 363 -0.64 6.51 15.82
C PHE A 363 -1.02 5.27 16.61
N LEU A 364 -2.05 5.35 17.47
CA LEU A 364 -2.57 4.20 18.19
C LEU A 364 -3.18 3.16 17.24
N TYR A 365 -4.03 3.59 16.31
CA TYR A 365 -4.72 2.67 15.40
C TYR A 365 -3.75 2.08 14.38
N ALA A 366 -2.84 2.89 13.82
CA ALA A 366 -1.79 2.41 12.92
C ALA A 366 -0.84 1.43 13.63
N GLY A 367 -0.43 1.74 14.87
CA GLY A 367 0.42 0.87 15.68
C GLY A 367 -0.26 -0.45 16.03
N ALA A 368 -1.51 -0.40 16.50
CA ALA A 368 -2.31 -1.58 16.83
C ALA A 368 -2.56 -2.46 15.59
N ALA A 369 -2.91 -1.85 14.46
CA ALA A 369 -3.09 -2.57 13.20
C ALA A 369 -1.79 -3.22 12.71
N ALA A 370 -0.65 -2.54 12.84
CA ALA A 370 0.66 -3.09 12.48
C ALA A 370 1.02 -4.30 13.34
N PHE A 371 0.79 -4.23 14.66
CA PHE A 371 1.00 -5.38 15.56
C PHE A 371 0.06 -6.55 15.22
N ALA A 372 -1.23 -6.27 15.02
CA ALA A 372 -2.22 -7.29 14.66
C ALA A 372 -1.88 -7.96 13.32
N ALA A 373 -1.54 -7.17 12.30
CA ALA A 373 -1.19 -7.66 10.97
C ALA A 373 0.06 -8.54 11.02
N ILE A 374 1.11 -8.15 11.75
CA ILE A 374 2.34 -8.95 11.87
C ILE A 374 2.11 -10.22 12.68
N GLY A 375 1.38 -10.14 13.80
CA GLY A 375 1.07 -11.31 14.61
C GLY A 375 0.34 -12.37 13.79
N LEU A 376 -0.70 -11.95 13.06
CA LEU A 376 -1.46 -12.80 12.16
C LEU A 376 -0.60 -13.31 10.99
N ALA A 377 0.14 -12.42 10.34
CA ALA A 377 1.01 -12.75 9.22
C ALA A 377 2.11 -13.74 9.59
N LEU A 378 2.75 -13.60 10.75
CA LEU A 378 3.79 -14.51 11.24
C LEU A 378 3.20 -15.88 11.54
N ALA A 379 2.05 -15.95 12.21
CA ALA A 379 1.36 -17.21 12.46
C ALA A 379 1.04 -17.93 11.14
N ILE A 380 0.50 -17.21 10.16
CA ILE A 380 0.16 -17.78 8.84
C ILE A 380 1.43 -18.17 8.07
N ALA A 381 2.44 -17.32 8.04
CA ALA A 381 3.72 -17.59 7.40
C ALA A 381 4.36 -18.86 7.95
N TYR A 382 4.35 -19.05 9.27
CA TYR A 382 4.86 -20.25 9.94
C TYR A 382 4.07 -21.51 9.54
N VAL A 383 2.74 -21.45 9.59
CA VAL A 383 1.86 -22.57 9.20
C VAL A 383 2.07 -22.95 7.73
N VAL A 384 2.18 -21.95 6.85
CA VAL A 384 2.39 -22.14 5.41
C VAL A 384 3.79 -22.69 5.12
N SER A 385 4.83 -22.14 5.75
CA SER A 385 6.22 -22.56 5.50
C SER A 385 6.52 -23.96 6.01
N ARG A 386 5.93 -24.34 7.15
CA ARG A 386 6.11 -25.65 7.77
C ARG A 386 5.05 -26.68 7.34
N ARG A 387 4.13 -26.30 6.44
CA ARG A 387 3.05 -27.15 5.90
C ARG A 387 2.30 -27.92 6.99
N LEU A 388 1.96 -27.25 8.08
CA LEU A 388 1.40 -27.88 9.28
C LEU A 388 -0.03 -28.42 9.10
N VAL A 389 -0.71 -27.98 8.05
CA VAL A 389 -2.15 -28.13 7.82
C VAL A 389 -2.42 -28.29 6.33
N PRO A 390 -3.51 -28.95 5.92
CA PRO A 390 -3.93 -28.92 4.53
C PRO A 390 -4.37 -27.51 4.10
N GLY A 391 -4.31 -27.21 2.80
CA GLY A 391 -4.84 -25.96 2.26
C GLY A 391 -4.04 -24.69 2.59
N THR A 392 -2.74 -24.78 2.89
CA THR A 392 -1.86 -23.63 3.14
C THR A 392 -1.89 -22.58 2.02
N ASN A 393 -2.14 -23.00 0.78
CA ASN A 393 -2.30 -22.10 -0.36
C ASN A 393 -3.52 -21.17 -0.20
N VAL A 394 -4.61 -21.63 0.43
CA VAL A 394 -5.81 -20.82 0.68
C VAL A 394 -5.50 -19.75 1.73
N LEU A 395 -4.80 -20.10 2.80
CA LEU A 395 -4.36 -19.14 3.81
C LEU A 395 -3.46 -18.06 3.21
N ALA A 396 -2.46 -18.47 2.42
CA ALA A 396 -1.57 -17.56 1.71
C ALA A 396 -2.34 -16.65 0.73
N PHE A 397 -3.33 -17.20 0.03
CA PHE A 397 -4.19 -16.45 -0.88
C PHE A 397 -5.02 -15.41 -0.12
N LEU A 398 -5.71 -15.79 0.96
CA LEU A 398 -6.52 -14.86 1.77
C LEU A 398 -5.68 -13.73 2.37
N CYS A 399 -4.45 -14.00 2.81
CA CYS A 399 -3.53 -12.94 3.26
C CYS A 399 -3.18 -11.93 2.17
N MET A 400 -3.05 -12.40 0.94
CA MET A 400 -2.64 -11.56 -0.19
C MET A 400 -3.83 -10.90 -0.90
N ALA A 401 -5.05 -11.41 -0.73
CA ALA A 401 -6.24 -10.91 -1.41
C ALA A 401 -6.48 -9.40 -1.20
N PRO A 402 -6.30 -8.80 0.00
CA PRO A 402 -6.42 -7.36 0.19
C PRO A 402 -5.47 -6.51 -0.67
N PHE A 403 -4.40 -7.09 -1.21
CA PHE A 403 -3.47 -6.37 -2.10
C PHE A 403 -4.15 -5.92 -3.39
N VAL A 404 -5.14 -6.69 -3.87
CA VAL A 404 -5.86 -6.47 -5.13
C VAL A 404 -7.17 -5.71 -4.89
N ILE A 405 -7.47 -5.32 -3.65
CA ILE A 405 -8.71 -4.63 -3.32
C ILE A 405 -8.36 -3.17 -3.04
N PRO A 406 -8.93 -2.21 -3.80
CA PRO A 406 -8.79 -0.79 -3.50
C PRO A 406 -9.19 -0.48 -2.06
N GLY A 407 -8.44 0.40 -1.37
CA GLY A 407 -8.71 0.72 0.04
C GLY A 407 -10.13 1.26 0.29
N ILE A 408 -10.66 2.03 -0.66
CA ILE A 408 -12.03 2.53 -0.63
C ILE A 408 -13.08 1.41 -0.77
N VAL A 409 -12.88 0.47 -1.68
CA VAL A 409 -13.77 -0.69 -1.88
C VAL A 409 -13.73 -1.61 -0.67
N LEU A 410 -12.55 -1.79 -0.08
CA LEU A 410 -12.39 -2.51 1.18
C LEU A 410 -13.19 -1.83 2.31
N ALA A 411 -13.14 -0.49 2.39
CA ALA A 411 -13.86 0.28 3.41
C ALA A 411 -15.37 0.11 3.29
N ILE A 412 -15.92 0.18 2.08
CA ILE A 412 -17.35 -0.03 1.81
C ILE A 412 -17.75 -1.46 2.16
N GLY A 413 -16.92 -2.46 1.84
CA GLY A 413 -17.18 -3.84 2.25
C GLY A 413 -17.15 -4.02 3.76
N PHE A 414 -16.24 -3.34 4.46
CA PHE A 414 -16.19 -3.31 5.93
C PHE A 414 -17.44 -2.66 6.52
N TYR A 415 -17.88 -1.54 5.96
CA TYR A 415 -19.12 -0.88 6.34
C TYR A 415 -20.32 -1.81 6.15
N ALA A 416 -20.51 -2.35 4.95
CA ALA A 416 -21.61 -3.26 4.64
C ALA A 416 -21.63 -4.52 5.53
N ALA A 417 -20.46 -5.02 5.94
CA ALA A 417 -20.36 -6.21 6.77
C ALA A 417 -20.57 -5.95 8.27
N TYR A 418 -20.06 -4.83 8.79
CA TYR A 418 -19.86 -4.64 10.22
C TYR A 418 -20.48 -3.37 10.81
N ALA A 419 -20.98 -2.46 9.98
CA ALA A 419 -21.73 -1.30 10.47
C ALA A 419 -23.13 -1.69 11.01
N PRO A 420 -23.90 -2.60 10.36
CA PRO A 420 -25.18 -3.03 10.90
C PRO A 420 -25.06 -3.99 12.10
N PRO A 421 -26.15 -4.20 12.86
CA PRO A 421 -26.24 -5.28 13.84
C PRO A 421 -25.96 -6.66 13.20
N PRO A 422 -25.41 -7.62 13.95
CA PRO A 422 -25.26 -7.63 15.41
C PRO A 422 -23.97 -7.00 15.94
N LEU A 423 -23.00 -6.70 15.08
CA LEU A 423 -21.68 -6.22 15.52
C LEU A 423 -21.65 -4.71 15.75
N ALA A 424 -22.35 -3.93 14.92
CA ALA A 424 -22.51 -2.48 15.08
C ALA A 424 -21.19 -1.73 15.36
N LEU A 425 -20.13 -2.05 14.60
CA LEU A 425 -18.78 -1.52 14.83
C LEU A 425 -18.56 -0.14 14.21
N TYR A 426 -19.54 0.42 13.51
CA TYR A 426 -19.39 1.71 12.84
C TYR A 426 -18.96 2.82 13.79
N GLY A 427 -17.97 3.60 13.34
CA GLY A 427 -17.41 4.70 14.12
C GLY A 427 -16.58 4.29 15.33
N THR A 428 -16.31 3.00 15.54
CA THR A 428 -15.47 2.51 16.65
C THR A 428 -14.00 2.37 16.25
N ALA A 429 -13.10 2.47 17.24
CA ALA A 429 -11.67 2.26 17.05
C ALA A 429 -11.36 0.84 16.55
N LEU A 430 -12.15 -0.15 16.98
CA LEU A 430 -11.98 -1.54 16.58
C LEU A 430 -12.19 -1.71 15.07
N MET A 431 -13.22 -1.07 14.49
CA MET A 431 -13.47 -1.15 13.04
C MET A 431 -12.31 -0.59 12.24
N MET A 432 -11.76 0.55 12.66
CA MET A 432 -10.57 1.19 12.05
C MET A 432 -9.35 0.28 12.12
N ILE A 433 -9.05 -0.29 13.30
CA ILE A 433 -7.91 -1.19 13.50
C ILE A 433 -8.06 -2.45 12.64
N LEU A 434 -9.25 -3.04 12.56
CA LEU A 434 -9.50 -4.24 11.75
C LEU A 434 -9.37 -3.93 10.24
N ALA A 435 -9.92 -2.81 9.77
CA ALA A 435 -9.82 -2.40 8.38
C ALA A 435 -8.36 -2.15 7.96
N PHE A 436 -7.59 -1.43 8.79
CA PHE A 436 -6.15 -1.20 8.55
C PHE A 436 -5.37 -2.51 8.62
N THR A 437 -5.68 -3.39 9.58
CA THR A 437 -5.06 -4.72 9.68
C THR A 437 -5.27 -5.50 8.39
N THR A 438 -6.51 -5.56 7.87
CA THR A 438 -6.81 -6.23 6.60
C THR A 438 -6.09 -5.60 5.42
N ARG A 439 -6.16 -4.27 5.30
CA ARG A 439 -5.61 -3.52 4.16
C ARG A 439 -4.11 -3.76 3.99
N PHE A 440 -3.38 -3.83 5.10
CA PHE A 440 -1.91 -3.96 5.11
C PHE A 440 -1.39 -5.36 5.48
N LEU A 441 -2.29 -6.33 5.71
CA LEU A 441 -1.93 -7.74 5.92
C LEU A 441 -1.02 -8.32 4.82
N PRO A 442 -1.17 -8.01 3.52
CA PRO A 442 -0.27 -8.52 2.49
C PRO A 442 1.19 -8.09 2.70
N ILE A 443 1.42 -6.86 3.16
CA ILE A 443 2.77 -6.32 3.44
C ILE A 443 3.39 -7.05 4.63
N ALA A 444 2.60 -7.29 5.68
CA ALA A 444 3.03 -8.07 6.83
C ALA A 444 3.36 -9.52 6.43
N TYR A 445 2.49 -10.17 5.64
CA TYR A 445 2.63 -11.56 5.23
C TYR A 445 3.81 -11.79 4.29
N THR A 446 4.02 -10.95 3.28
CA THR A 446 5.21 -11.03 2.40
C THR A 446 6.50 -10.95 3.20
N SER A 447 6.59 -9.99 4.13
CA SER A 447 7.77 -9.79 4.98
C SER A 447 8.00 -10.96 5.94
N ALA A 448 6.94 -11.42 6.62
CA ALA A 448 7.02 -12.56 7.54
C ALA A 448 7.38 -13.86 6.80
N ALA A 449 6.78 -14.12 5.63
CA ALA A 449 7.06 -15.29 4.82
C ALA A 449 8.51 -15.29 4.28
N ALA A 450 9.03 -14.14 3.86
CA ALA A 450 10.43 -14.00 3.46
C ALA A 450 11.38 -14.27 4.65
N GLY A 451 11.07 -13.72 5.82
CA GLY A 451 11.80 -14.00 7.06
C GLY A 451 11.83 -15.50 7.39
N MET A 452 10.67 -16.17 7.38
CA MET A 452 10.57 -17.60 7.64
C MET A 452 11.38 -18.45 6.66
N ARG A 453 11.40 -18.10 5.37
CA ARG A 453 12.19 -18.81 4.35
C ARG A 453 13.70 -18.66 4.54
N SER A 454 14.14 -17.59 5.20
CA SER A 454 15.58 -17.36 5.45
C SER A 454 16.14 -18.22 6.58
N ILE A 455 15.29 -18.90 7.38
CA ILE A 455 15.71 -19.73 8.51
C ILE A 455 15.53 -21.21 8.17
N ASN A 456 16.61 -21.98 8.27
CA ASN A 456 16.57 -23.43 8.03
C ASN A 456 15.64 -24.12 9.07
N PRO A 457 14.65 -24.94 8.63
CA PRO A 457 13.81 -25.73 9.53
C PRO A 457 14.56 -26.56 10.58
N GLU A 458 15.79 -27.01 10.29
CA GLU A 458 16.61 -27.80 11.21
C GLU A 458 16.83 -27.12 12.58
N MET A 459 16.85 -25.79 12.62
CA MET A 459 16.98 -25.01 13.86
C MET A 459 15.81 -25.26 14.82
N GLU A 460 14.61 -25.50 14.29
CA GLU A 460 13.41 -25.84 15.09
C GLU A 460 13.40 -27.32 15.47
N GLU A 461 13.87 -28.18 14.57
CA GLU A 461 13.95 -29.62 14.79
C GLU A 461 14.94 -29.97 15.91
N ALA A 462 16.06 -29.26 15.99
CA ALA A 462 17.02 -29.39 17.09
C ALA A 462 16.36 -29.14 18.46
N VAL A 463 15.51 -28.11 18.58
CA VAL A 463 14.74 -27.84 19.81
C VAL A 463 13.79 -29.00 20.12
N ARG A 464 13.16 -29.59 19.09
CA ARG A 464 12.24 -30.72 19.26
C ARG A 464 12.95 -32.02 19.65
N ILE A 465 14.15 -32.27 19.13
CA ILE A 465 14.97 -33.42 19.49
C ILE A 465 15.42 -33.32 20.96
N LEU A 466 15.70 -32.11 21.44
CA LEU A 466 16.02 -31.83 22.84
C LEU A 466 14.79 -31.85 23.78
N GLY A 467 13.63 -32.33 23.32
CA GLY A 467 12.40 -32.44 24.11
C GLY A 467 11.56 -31.16 24.18
N GLY A 468 11.94 -30.10 23.46
CA GLY A 468 11.21 -28.85 23.39
C GLY A 468 9.98 -28.90 22.48
N GLY A 469 8.92 -28.18 22.84
CA GLY A 469 7.73 -28.02 21.99
C GLY A 469 7.90 -26.96 20.89
N ARG A 470 6.96 -26.92 19.92
CA ARG A 470 6.93 -25.91 18.84
C ARG A 470 6.89 -24.47 19.37
N LEU A 471 6.11 -24.22 20.42
CA LEU A 471 6.02 -22.88 21.02
C LEU A 471 7.36 -22.44 21.63
N LEU A 472 8.12 -23.38 22.20
CA LEU A 472 9.45 -23.12 22.72
C LEU A 472 10.42 -22.79 21.58
N ALA A 473 10.39 -23.55 20.48
CA ALA A 473 11.18 -23.26 19.28
C ALA A 473 10.86 -21.89 18.70
N ILE A 474 9.57 -21.53 18.59
CA ILE A 474 9.14 -20.20 18.13
C ILE A 474 9.69 -19.11 19.06
N ARG A 475 9.47 -19.24 20.37
CA ARG A 475 9.82 -18.18 21.34
C ARG A 475 11.33 -18.01 21.53
N LYS A 476 12.09 -19.11 21.58
CA LYS A 476 13.51 -19.10 21.92
C LYS A 476 14.45 -19.08 20.71
N VAL A 477 14.00 -19.53 19.54
CA VAL A 477 14.83 -19.59 18.33
C VAL A 477 14.28 -18.68 17.24
N LEU A 478 13.05 -18.90 16.77
CA LEU A 478 12.54 -18.17 15.61
C LEU A 478 12.30 -16.69 15.88
N ALA A 479 11.57 -16.34 16.93
CA ALA A 479 11.23 -14.95 17.23
C ALA A 479 12.50 -14.09 17.45
N PRO A 480 13.54 -14.55 18.19
CA PRO A 480 14.80 -13.82 18.29
C PRO A 480 15.55 -13.66 16.97
N LEU A 481 15.51 -14.67 16.08
CA LEU A 481 16.12 -14.59 14.75
C LEU A 481 15.33 -13.67 13.82
N LEU A 482 13.99 -13.67 13.92
CA LEU A 482 13.09 -12.88 13.10
C LEU A 482 12.89 -11.45 13.62
N LYS A 483 13.29 -11.13 14.87
CA LYS A 483 12.98 -9.84 15.51
C LYS A 483 13.28 -8.62 14.63
N LYS A 484 14.40 -8.65 13.90
CA LYS A 484 14.82 -7.57 12.99
C LYS A 484 13.92 -7.48 11.76
N SER A 485 13.58 -8.64 11.18
CA SER A 485 12.66 -8.74 10.05
C SER A 485 11.26 -8.28 10.42
N LEU A 486 10.75 -8.70 11.59
CA LEU A 486 9.43 -8.34 12.09
C LEU A 486 9.32 -6.85 12.42
N ALA A 487 10.35 -6.27 13.02
CA ALA A 487 10.36 -4.84 13.31
C ALA A 487 10.43 -4.01 12.01
N GLY A 488 11.17 -4.46 11.00
CA GLY A 488 11.13 -3.86 9.66
C GLY A 488 9.75 -3.98 9.00
N ALA A 489 9.11 -5.16 9.08
CA ALA A 489 7.74 -5.37 8.61
C ALA A 489 6.74 -4.45 9.33
N TRP A 490 6.96 -4.19 10.62
CA TRP A 490 6.11 -3.30 11.41
C TRP A 490 6.16 -1.88 10.87
N ILE A 491 7.35 -1.36 10.58
CA ILE A 491 7.52 -0.02 9.99
C ILE A 491 6.85 0.05 8.61
N LEU A 492 7.00 -1.00 7.80
CA LEU A 492 6.40 -1.08 6.46
C LEU A 492 4.86 -1.12 6.46
N VAL A 493 4.24 -1.56 7.56
CA VAL A 493 2.79 -1.53 7.75
C VAL A 493 2.34 -0.24 8.44
N PHE A 494 3.06 0.19 9.46
CA PHE A 494 2.75 1.35 10.28
C PHE A 494 2.74 2.65 9.46
N ILE A 495 3.76 2.90 8.63
CA ILE A 495 3.86 4.16 7.87
C ILE A 495 2.65 4.32 6.92
N PRO A 496 2.30 3.33 6.07
CA PRO A 496 1.08 3.41 5.26
C PRO A 496 -0.20 3.52 6.09
N ALA A 497 -0.31 2.78 7.20
CA ALA A 497 -1.51 2.83 8.05
C ALA A 497 -1.72 4.19 8.72
N ALA A 498 -0.64 4.85 9.17
CA ALA A 498 -0.72 6.17 9.81
C ALA A 498 -1.19 7.29 8.87
N ARG A 499 -1.05 7.08 7.55
CA ARG A 499 -1.48 8.04 6.53
C ARG A 499 -2.69 7.57 5.72
N GLU A 500 -3.34 6.49 6.14
CA GLU A 500 -4.47 5.92 5.41
C GLU A 500 -5.68 6.85 5.53
N LEU A 501 -6.16 7.35 4.39
CA LEU A 501 -7.34 8.20 4.29
C LEU A 501 -8.51 7.46 3.65
N SER A 502 -8.24 6.71 2.57
CA SER A 502 -9.27 6.11 1.71
C SER A 502 -10.15 5.13 2.47
N SER A 503 -9.58 4.36 3.41
CA SER A 503 -10.40 3.53 4.30
C SER A 503 -10.94 4.27 5.51
N ALA A 504 -10.22 5.28 6.01
CA ALA A 504 -10.58 5.98 7.23
C ALA A 504 -11.86 6.82 7.09
N ILE A 505 -11.99 7.57 5.99
CA ILE A 505 -13.09 8.52 5.78
C ILE A 505 -14.49 7.85 5.79
N PHE A 506 -14.58 6.57 5.41
CA PHE A 506 -15.85 5.82 5.38
C PHE A 506 -16.19 5.12 6.70
N LEU A 507 -15.23 4.99 7.61
CA LEU A 507 -15.34 4.17 8.83
C LEU A 507 -15.24 4.99 10.11
N VAL A 508 -14.89 6.26 9.96
CA VAL A 508 -14.68 7.20 11.05
C VAL A 508 -15.98 7.53 11.79
N GLY A 509 -15.89 7.64 13.11
CA GLY A 509 -16.97 8.14 13.97
C GLY A 509 -16.55 9.43 14.67
N PRO A 510 -17.46 10.04 15.45
CA PRO A 510 -17.21 11.32 16.11
C PRO A 510 -15.95 11.34 16.99
N ASN A 511 -15.66 10.24 17.67
CA ASN A 511 -14.55 10.12 18.64
C ASN A 511 -13.34 9.32 18.10
N THR A 512 -13.41 8.84 16.86
CA THR A 512 -12.40 7.95 16.26
C THR A 512 -11.74 8.58 15.03
N ARG A 513 -11.87 9.90 14.89
CA ARG A 513 -11.17 10.68 13.86
C ARG A 513 -9.68 10.49 13.95
N VAL A 514 -9.04 10.43 12.78
CA VAL A 514 -7.60 10.34 12.58
C VAL A 514 -7.13 11.59 11.83
N ILE A 515 -5.83 11.89 11.89
CA ILE A 515 -5.22 13.07 11.26
C ILE A 515 -5.59 13.13 9.78
N SER A 516 -5.54 12.01 9.06
CA SER A 516 -5.83 11.99 7.62
C SER A 516 -7.23 12.52 7.30
N VAL A 517 -8.25 12.16 8.10
CA VAL A 517 -9.62 12.66 7.95
C VAL A 517 -9.71 14.12 8.38
N MET A 518 -9.11 14.49 9.51
CA MET A 518 -9.13 15.88 9.97
C MET A 518 -8.44 16.85 9.00
N LEU A 519 -7.38 16.41 8.32
CA LEU A 519 -6.73 17.20 7.27
C LEU A 519 -7.65 17.43 6.07
N PHE A 520 -8.53 16.47 5.75
CA PHE A 520 -9.56 16.67 4.75
C PHE A 520 -10.61 17.69 5.22
N ASP A 521 -11.15 17.54 6.44
CA ASP A 521 -12.12 18.49 7.02
C ASP A 521 -11.57 19.94 7.02
N LEU A 522 -10.34 20.13 7.52
CA LEU A 522 -9.68 21.44 7.57
C LEU A 522 -9.44 22.05 6.17
N SER A 523 -9.29 21.20 5.15
CA SER A 523 -9.14 21.68 3.77
C SER A 523 -10.45 22.21 3.21
N GLU A 524 -11.58 21.59 3.54
CA GLU A 524 -12.91 22.07 3.16
C GLU A 524 -13.25 23.38 3.89
N GLU A 525 -12.81 23.53 5.13
CA GLU A 525 -12.91 24.77 5.91
C GLU A 525 -11.96 25.88 5.45
N GLY A 526 -10.99 25.57 4.58
CA GLY A 526 -9.97 26.52 4.11
C GLY A 526 -8.90 26.88 5.15
N ASN A 527 -8.79 26.10 6.23
CA ASN A 527 -7.84 26.33 7.32
C ASN A 527 -6.47 25.67 7.02
N PHE A 528 -5.78 26.20 6.02
CA PHE A 528 -4.56 25.60 5.49
C PHE A 528 -3.35 25.67 6.42
N GLU A 529 -3.28 26.64 7.32
CA GLU A 529 -2.19 26.82 8.29
C GLU A 529 -2.21 25.72 9.37
N VAL A 530 -3.39 25.50 9.98
CA VAL A 530 -3.58 24.44 10.99
C VAL A 530 -3.43 23.07 10.35
N LEU A 531 -3.98 22.90 9.14
CA LEU A 531 -3.80 21.69 8.34
C LEU A 531 -2.31 21.41 8.14
N ALA A 532 -1.56 22.39 7.64
CA ALA A 532 -0.14 22.21 7.36
C ALA A 532 0.67 21.88 8.62
N ALA A 533 0.33 22.46 9.78
CA ALA A 533 0.93 22.11 11.06
C ALA A 533 0.64 20.64 11.46
N LEU A 534 -0.62 20.18 11.33
CA LEU A 534 -0.99 18.78 11.55
C LEU A 534 -0.28 17.82 10.57
N GLY A 535 -0.19 18.21 9.30
CA GLY A 535 0.54 17.45 8.26
C GLY A 535 2.03 17.33 8.59
N ALA A 536 2.65 18.41 9.06
CA ALA A 536 4.04 18.41 9.53
C ALA A 536 4.22 17.49 10.75
N ILE A 537 3.30 17.52 11.72
CA ILE A 537 3.32 16.61 12.88
C ILE A 537 3.24 15.16 12.42
N LEU A 538 2.31 14.82 11.52
CA LEU A 538 2.18 13.48 10.96
C LEU A 538 3.50 13.00 10.35
N LEU A 539 4.10 13.80 9.47
CA LEU A 539 5.36 13.46 8.80
C LEU A 539 6.51 13.29 9.79
N VAL A 540 6.70 14.26 10.70
CA VAL A 540 7.79 14.22 11.68
C VAL A 540 7.66 13.02 12.59
N VAL A 541 6.49 12.77 13.16
CA VAL A 541 6.28 11.65 14.08
C VAL A 541 6.40 10.31 13.36
N SER A 542 5.87 10.17 12.14
CA SER A 542 6.05 8.96 11.33
C SER A 542 7.52 8.68 11.02
N VAL A 543 8.30 9.71 10.64
CA VAL A 543 9.74 9.58 10.37
C VAL A 543 10.52 9.27 11.64
N LEU A 544 10.18 9.88 12.78
CA LEU A 544 10.83 9.61 14.07
C LEU A 544 10.59 8.16 14.51
N ILE A 545 9.34 7.68 14.44
CA ILE A 545 9.00 6.29 14.80
C ILE A 545 9.71 5.31 13.88
N ALA A 546 9.72 5.56 12.56
CA ALA A 546 10.46 4.74 11.61
C ALA A 546 11.96 4.75 11.91
N GLY A 547 12.55 5.93 12.14
CA GLY A 547 13.97 6.12 12.44
C GLY A 547 14.41 5.45 13.74
N LEU A 548 13.58 5.54 14.80
CA LEU A 548 13.78 4.83 16.06
C LEU A 548 13.74 3.32 15.84
N GLY A 549 12.75 2.84 15.08
CA GLY A 549 12.67 1.43 14.68
C GLY A 549 13.95 0.96 14.00
N PHE A 550 14.47 1.70 13.02
CA PHE A 550 15.74 1.36 12.35
C PHE A 550 16.95 1.37 13.28
N ARG A 551 17.05 2.32 14.22
CA ARG A 551 18.15 2.38 15.18
C ARG A 551 18.16 1.19 16.14
N VAL A 552 16.98 0.76 16.60
CA VAL A 552 16.84 -0.41 17.50
C VAL A 552 17.17 -1.73 16.79
N ILE A 553 16.96 -1.81 15.47
CA ILE A 553 17.17 -3.01 14.64
C ILE A 553 18.64 -3.15 14.16
N GLY A 554 19.36 -2.04 14.03
CA GLY A 554 20.68 -1.95 13.40
C GLY A 554 20.58 -1.63 11.91
N ARG A 555 21.56 -0.86 11.39
CA ARG A 555 21.59 -0.25 10.03
C ARG A 555 21.54 -1.24 8.85
N ASP A 556 21.67 -2.54 9.07
CA ASP A 556 21.86 -3.54 8.01
C ASP A 556 20.56 -4.00 7.32
N PHE A 557 19.40 -3.45 7.68
CA PHE A 557 18.12 -3.96 7.19
C PHE A 557 17.81 -3.58 5.72
N MET A 558 18.27 -2.42 5.23
CA MET A 558 18.01 -1.98 3.84
C MET A 558 19.25 -2.04 2.94
N LEU A 559 20.43 -2.22 3.52
CA LEU A 559 21.69 -2.34 2.80
C LEU A 559 22.14 -3.80 2.79
N ARG A 560 21.35 -4.68 2.17
CA ARG A 560 21.98 -5.81 1.46
C ARG A 560 22.72 -5.23 0.25
N ARG A 561 23.87 -4.61 0.53
CA ARG A 561 25.00 -4.66 -0.40
C ARG A 561 25.31 -6.14 -0.53
N ASN A 562 24.72 -6.78 -1.53
CA ASN A 562 25.36 -7.96 -2.08
C ASN A 562 26.75 -7.50 -2.54
N GLN A 563 27.72 -8.28 -2.11
CA GLN A 563 29.16 -8.11 -2.29
C GLN A 563 29.55 -7.64 -3.69
#